data_AF-A0A6G0ZB61-F1
#
_entry.id   AF-A0A6G0ZB61-F1
#
_cell.length_a   1.000
_cell.length_b   1.000
_cell.length_c   1.000
_cell.angle_alpha   90.00
_cell.angle_beta   90.00
_cell.angle_gamma   90.00
#
_symmetry.space_group_name_H-M   'P 1'
#
loop_
_entity.id
_entity.type
_entity.pdbx_description
1 polymer ?
#
loop_
_entity_poly.entity_id
_entity_poly.type
_entity_poly.pdbx_seq_one_letter_code
_entity_poly.pdbx_strand_id
1 'polypeptide(L)' 'MARKDPPICETCGVEFTVKHIIIDCSKYADSRSKHSIPYQLSEALQPDLQSNINIVNFLKETELYNLI' A
#
# COMPACT_ATOMS: atom_id res chain seq x y z
N MET A 1 -6.54 8.54 24.18
CA MET A 1 -5.93 8.31 22.85
C MET A 1 -6.95 7.56 22.01
N ALA A 2 -7.55 8.23 21.03
CA ALA A 2 -8.55 7.61 20.17
C ALA A 2 -7.88 6.45 19.42
N ARG A 3 -8.35 5.22 19.67
CA ARG A 3 -8.06 4.09 18.79
C ARG A 3 -8.68 4.50 17.46
N LYS A 4 -7.87 4.98 16.53
CA LYS A 4 -8.32 5.20 15.15
C LYS A 4 -8.72 3.82 14.67
N ASP A 5 -10.03 3.59 14.50
CA ASP A 5 -10.54 2.42 13.82
C ASP A 5 -9.68 2.16 12.57
N PRO A 6 -9.33 0.89 12.29
CA PRO A 6 -8.46 0.57 11.17
C PRO A 6 -9.02 1.27 9.94
N PRO A 7 -8.19 1.99 9.16
CA PRO A 7 -8.67 2.71 8.00
C PRO A 7 -9.44 1.69 7.13
N ILE A 8 -10.69 1.98 6.80
CA ILE A 8 -11.47 1.11 5.91
C ILE A 8 -11.32 1.69 4.51
N CYS A 9 -11.02 0.86 3.53
CA CYS A 9 -10.95 1.30 2.15
C CYS A 9 -12.37 1.62 1.68
N GLU A 10 -12.72 2.90 1.56
CA GLU A 10 -14.03 3.34 1.08
C GLU A 10 -14.36 2.80 -0.32
N THR A 11 -13.34 2.52 -1.12
CA THR A 11 -13.48 1.96 -2.48
C THR A 11 -13.76 0.46 -2.46
N CYS A 12 -13.26 -0.28 -1.47
CA CYS A 12 -13.33 -1.74 -1.44
C CYS A 12 -14.20 -2.29 -0.30
N GLY A 13 -14.60 -1.45 0.67
CA GLY A 13 -15.41 -1.82 1.83
C GLY A 13 -14.71 -2.75 2.82
N VAL A 14 -13.39 -2.90 2.73
CA VAL A 14 -12.59 -3.79 3.56
C VAL A 14 -11.52 -3.02 4.33
N GLU A 15 -10.99 -3.62 5.39
CA GLU A 15 -9.90 -3.05 6.17
C GLU A 15 -8.66 -2.78 5.29
N PHE A 16 -8.05 -1.61 5.45
CA PHE A 16 -6.76 -1.27 4.85
C PHE A 16 -5.69 -2.16 5.48
N THR A 17 -5.41 -3.28 4.82
CA THR A 17 -4.28 -4.14 5.13
C THR A 17 -3.15 -3.89 4.14
N VAL A 18 -1.91 -4.18 4.53
CA VAL A 18 -0.74 -4.07 3.63
C VAL A 18 -0.96 -4.87 2.35
N LYS A 19 -1.57 -6.07 2.46
CA LYS A 19 -1.95 -6.87 1.29
C LYS A 19 -3.00 -6.16 0.44
N HIS A 20 -4.04 -5.62 1.06
CA HIS A 20 -5.06 -4.90 0.31
C HIS A 20 -4.46 -3.71 -0.45
N ILE A 21 -3.73 -2.85 0.24
CA ILE A 21 -3.08 -1.65 -0.31
C ILE A 21 -2.19 -1.97 -1.52
N ILE A 22 -1.34 -2.99 -1.39
CA ILE A 22 -0.30 -3.30 -2.38
C ILE A 22 -0.86 -4.21 -3.50
N ILE A 23 -1.85 -5.06 -3.22
CA ILE A 23 -2.27 -6.14 -4.13
C ILE A 23 -3.70 -5.97 -4.62
N ASP A 24 -4.66 -5.77 -3.72
CA ASP A 24 -6.10 -5.85 -4.03
C ASP A 24 -6.78 -4.49 -4.24
N CYS A 25 -6.16 -3.38 -3.84
CA CYS A 25 -6.83 -2.09 -3.83
C CYS A 25 -6.76 -1.39 -5.19
N SER A 26 -7.90 -1.36 -5.89
CA SER A 26 -8.03 -0.70 -7.19
C SER A 26 -7.75 0.81 -7.13
N LYS A 27 -7.99 1.44 -5.96
CA LYS A 27 -7.71 2.88 -5.74
C LYS A 27 -6.24 3.22 -5.99
N TYR A 28 -5.34 2.27 -5.72
CA TYR A 28 -3.90 2.46 -5.85
C TYR A 28 -3.30 1.80 -7.08
N ALA A 29 -4.12 1.22 -7.97
CA ALA A 29 -3.65 0.56 -9.18
C ALA A 29 -2.77 1.49 -10.05
N ASP A 30 -3.09 2.78 -10.08
CA ASP A 30 -2.36 3.80 -10.83
C ASP A 30 -0.97 4.06 -10.23
N SER A 31 -0.90 4.42 -8.94
CA SER A 31 0.39 4.57 -8.23
C SER A 31 1.19 3.26 -8.25
N ARG A 32 0.53 2.09 -8.18
CA ARG A 32 1.20 0.80 -8.24
C ARG A 32 1.90 0.57 -9.58
N SER A 33 1.22 0.90 -10.67
CA SER A 33 1.77 0.82 -12.03
C SER A 33 2.89 1.85 -12.22
N LYS A 34 2.72 3.06 -11.68
CA LYS A 34 3.70 4.14 -11.73
C LYS A 34 5.00 3.81 -10.97
N HIS A 35 4.89 3.20 -9.79
CA HIS A 35 6.02 2.78 -8.95
C HIS A 35 6.51 1.36 -9.29
N SER A 36 5.98 0.73 -10.35
CA SER A 36 6.30 -0.64 -10.76
C SER A 36 6.27 -1.63 -9.58
N ILE A 37 5.29 -1.46 -8.70
CA ILE A 37 5.10 -2.33 -7.55
C ILE A 37 4.53 -3.66 -8.06
N PRO A 38 5.15 -4.79 -7.74
CA PRO A 38 4.70 -6.08 -8.23
C PRO A 38 3.35 -6.46 -7.62
N TYR A 39 2.59 -7.27 -8.36
CA TYR A 39 1.31 -7.84 -7.91
C TYR A 39 1.46 -8.94 -6.85
N GLN A 40 2.69 -9.23 -6.43
CA GLN A 40 2.98 -10.21 -5.39
C GLN A 40 3.56 -9.52 -4.16
N LEU A 41 2.92 -9.72 -3.01
CA LEU A 41 3.36 -9.13 -1.74
C LEU A 41 4.79 -9.53 -1.38
N SER A 42 5.15 -10.78 -1.67
CA SER A 42 6.49 -11.33 -1.43
C SER A 42 7.58 -10.65 -2.24
N GLU A 43 7.28 -10.22 -3.46
CA GLU A 43 8.22 -9.47 -4.30
C GLU A 43 8.23 -7.99 -3.94
N ALA A 44 7.07 -7.44 -3.57
CA ALA A 44 6.95 -6.06 -3.15
C ALA A 44 7.69 -5.81 -1.82
N LEU A 45 7.56 -6.72 -0.85
CA LEU A 45 8.22 -6.68 0.46
C LEU A 45 9.53 -7.48 0.49
N GLN A 46 10.12 -7.75 -0.68
CA GLN A 46 11.41 -8.43 -0.73
C GLN A 46 12.46 -7.55 -0.03
N PRO A 47 13.46 -8.14 0.66
CA PRO A 47 14.56 -7.40 1.29
C PRO A 47 15.54 -6.86 0.24
N ASP A 48 15.01 -6.18 -0.77
CA ASP A 48 15.72 -5.49 -1.82
C ASP A 48 15.57 -3.99 -1.62
N LEU A 49 16.64 -3.25 -1.95
CA LEU A 49 16.68 -1.80 -1.79
C LEU A 49 15.66 -1.12 -2.71
N GLN A 50 15.54 -1.58 -3.95
CA GLN A 50 14.64 -1.03 -4.95
C GLN A 50 13.17 -1.27 -4.57
N SER A 51 12.84 -2.49 -4.15
CA SER A 51 11.50 -2.82 -3.66
C SER A 51 11.11 -1.97 -2.45
N ASN A 52 12.02 -1.77 -1.48
CA ASN A 52 11.79 -0.88 -0.35
C ASN A 52 11.56 0.57 -0.78
N ILE A 53 12.40 1.11 -1.67
CA ILE A 53 12.26 2.49 -2.16
C ILE A 53 10.91 2.66 -2.87
N ASN A 54 10.52 1.71 -3.71
CA ASN A 54 9.25 1.77 -4.42
C ASN A 54 8.07 1.72 -3.43
N ILE A 55 8.10 0.82 -2.45
CA ILE A 55 7.05 0.76 -1.41
C ILE A 55 6.99 2.05 -0.61
N VAL A 56 8.14 2.59 -0.18
CA VAL A 56 8.16 3.82 0.62
C VAL A 56 7.65 5.01 -0.20
N ASN A 57 8.03 5.12 -1.47
CA ASN A 57 7.52 6.17 -2.35
C ASN A 57 6.03 6.01 -2.62
N PHE A 58 5.57 4.78 -2.85
CA PHE A 58 4.16 4.46 -2.98
C PHE A 58 3.39 4.86 -1.70
N LEU A 59 3.87 4.50 -0.51
CA LEU A 59 3.25 4.85 0.77
C LEU A 59 3.21 6.36 1.01
N LYS A 60 4.24 7.09 0.56
CA LYS A 60 4.25 8.56 0.60
C LYS A 60 3.24 9.17 -0.36
N GLU A 61 3.18 8.68 -1.60
CA GLU A 61 2.27 9.21 -2.63
C GLU A 61 0.80 8.92 -2.31
N THR A 62 0.54 7.79 -1.66
CA THR A 62 -0.80 7.37 -1.23
C THR A 62 -1.22 7.92 0.13
N GLU A 63 -0.36 8.72 0.76
CA GLU A 63 -0.49 9.27 2.12
C GLU A 63 -0.70 8.20 3.22
N LEU A 64 -0.50 6.93 2.87
CA LEU A 64 -0.61 5.79 3.78
C LEU A 64 0.52 5.71 4.78
N TYR A 65 1.65 6.36 4.51
CA TYR A 65 2.80 6.42 5.43
C TYR A 65 2.43 6.98 6.80
N ASN A 66 1.39 7.82 6.91
CA ASN A 66 0.94 8.39 8.19
C ASN A 66 -0.12 7.50 8.91
N LEU A 67 -0.54 6.39 8.30
CA LEU A 67 -1.52 5.45 8.84
C LEU A 67 -0.88 4.18 9.40
N ILE A 68 0.41 3.97 9.15
CA ILE A 68 1.21 2.80 9.57
C ILE A 68 2.20 3.26 10.65
#